data_AF-A0A1G6YTP4-F1
#
_entry.id   AF-A0A1G6YTP4-F1
#
_cell.length_a   1.000
_cell.length_b   1.000
_cell.length_c   1.000
_cell.angle_alpha   90.00
_cell.angle_beta   90.00
_cell.angle_gamma   90.00
#
_symmetry.space_group_name_H-M   'P 1'
#
loop_
_entity.id
_entity.type
_entity.pdbx_description
1 polymer ?
#
loop_
_entity_poly.entity_id
_entity_poly.type
_entity_poly.pdbx_seq_one_letter_code
_entity_poly.pdbx_strand_id
1 'polypeptide(L)'
;MPFSVSWHTLLEHLDELPADATLITPLSHSRIHITDIQEHRVIVQFDESSEKRPLQRDQFESLYHQIQTAHDGFDLDRLPPDADPYPAVLSVHPRFEIDEDAGVIAETDGPTTTQLADTAHEPDTDDDRTEPDGLDIYSDGLLLIDALERHDVTDLPELETATLVNLYTLLSDVQRDANDFRQEVADVLLSRLHHDRPVAGQYGSVQRTSRRNRSLKDDEKVLSMLEAEGIDRERVMSVDRQKVDEALEVTTLTES
;
A
#
# COMPACT_ATOMS: atom_id res chain seq x y z
N MET A 1 -22.77 -19.31 -7.34
CA MET A 1 -24.18 -19.09 -6.93
C MET A 1 -24.97 -18.48 -8.09
N PRO A 2 -26.32 -18.44 -8.08
CA PRO A 2 -27.04 -17.60 -9.05
C PRO A 2 -26.83 -16.10 -8.73
N PHE A 3 -26.73 -15.27 -9.77
CA PHE A 3 -26.49 -13.82 -9.62
C PHE A 3 -27.53 -13.15 -8.72
N SER A 4 -28.81 -13.56 -8.78
CA SER A 4 -29.87 -12.99 -7.94
C SER A 4 -29.59 -13.10 -6.44
N VAL A 5 -28.99 -14.21 -5.99
CA VAL A 5 -28.65 -14.40 -4.57
C VAL A 5 -27.46 -13.52 -4.20
N SER A 6 -26.42 -13.49 -5.04
CA SER A 6 -25.26 -12.61 -4.83
C SER A 6 -25.63 -11.13 -4.86
N TRP A 7 -26.59 -10.75 -5.70
CA TRP A 7 -27.12 -9.39 -5.77
C TRP A 7 -27.82 -8.99 -4.46
N HIS A 8 -28.69 -9.85 -3.92
CA HIS A 8 -29.36 -9.56 -2.63
C HIS A 8 -28.37 -9.51 -1.48
N THR A 9 -27.39 -10.42 -1.41
CA THR A 9 -26.31 -10.34 -0.43
C THR A 9 -25.52 -9.04 -0.54
N LEU A 10 -25.24 -8.56 -1.76
CA LEU A 10 -24.57 -7.28 -1.96
C LEU A 10 -25.44 -6.13 -1.43
N LEU A 11 -26.75 -6.10 -1.75
CA LEU A 11 -27.65 -5.05 -1.25
C LEU A 11 -27.74 -5.04 0.28
N GLU A 12 -27.78 -6.20 0.93
CA GLU A 12 -27.76 -6.33 2.39
C GLU A 12 -26.49 -5.71 3.00
N HIS A 13 -25.31 -6.04 2.47
CA HIS A 13 -24.05 -5.49 2.98
C HIS A 13 -23.90 -4.00 2.69
N LEU A 14 -24.44 -3.51 1.57
CA LEU A 14 -24.47 -2.08 1.27
C LEU A 14 -25.37 -1.30 2.24
N ASP A 15 -26.49 -1.89 2.70
CA ASP A 15 -27.42 -1.27 3.66
C ASP A 15 -26.82 -1.23 5.08
N GLU A 16 -25.94 -2.17 5.40
CA GLU A 16 -25.20 -2.23 6.66
C GLU A 16 -24.02 -1.23 6.73
N LEU A 17 -23.60 -0.65 5.59
CA LEU A 17 -22.51 0.33 5.57
C LEU A 17 -22.89 1.61 6.33
N PRO A 18 -21.93 2.21 7.06
CA PRO A 18 -22.09 3.54 7.63
C PRO A 18 -22.48 4.57 6.56
N ALA A 19 -23.31 5.54 6.93
CA ALA A 19 -23.77 6.59 6.00
C ALA A 19 -22.63 7.48 5.45
N ASP A 20 -21.47 7.48 6.11
CA ASP A 20 -20.24 8.16 5.73
C ASP A 20 -19.19 7.20 5.12
N ALA A 21 -19.55 5.95 4.86
CA ALA A 21 -18.67 4.99 4.19
C ALA A 21 -18.20 5.54 2.84
N THR A 22 -16.89 5.47 2.62
CA THR A 22 -16.24 5.90 1.39
C THR A 22 -15.66 4.69 0.70
N LEU A 23 -16.07 4.45 -0.54
CA LEU A 23 -15.46 3.42 -1.41
C LEU A 23 -14.47 4.10 -2.35
N ILE A 24 -13.40 3.38 -2.68
CA ILE A 24 -12.38 3.84 -3.62
C ILE A 24 -12.48 3.00 -4.88
N THR A 25 -12.51 3.66 -6.03
CA THR A 25 -12.54 2.99 -7.33
C THR A 25 -11.15 2.49 -7.74
N PRO A 26 -11.01 1.25 -8.25
CA PRO A 26 -9.70 0.63 -8.39
C PRO A 26 -8.83 1.22 -9.52
N LEU A 27 -9.41 1.70 -10.63
CA LEU A 27 -8.62 2.27 -11.73
C LEU A 27 -8.35 3.76 -11.51
N SER A 28 -9.40 4.54 -11.25
CA SER A 28 -9.33 6.00 -11.15
C SER A 28 -8.98 6.50 -9.75
N HIS A 29 -9.08 5.65 -8.71
CA HIS A 29 -8.88 6.02 -7.30
C HIS A 29 -9.78 7.17 -6.84
N SER A 30 -10.89 7.40 -7.54
CA SER A 30 -11.91 8.35 -7.13
C SER A 30 -12.68 7.81 -5.93
N ARG A 31 -12.93 8.70 -4.97
CA ARG A 31 -13.75 8.43 -3.79
C ARG A 31 -15.22 8.55 -4.14
N ILE A 32 -15.98 7.51 -3.82
CA ILE A 32 -17.42 7.45 -4.04
C ILE A 32 -18.16 7.12 -2.74
N HIS A 33 -19.32 7.72 -2.59
CA HIS A 33 -20.25 7.44 -1.50
C HIS A 33 -21.53 6.82 -2.04
N ILE A 34 -22.07 5.84 -1.33
CA ILE A 34 -23.38 5.28 -1.65
C ILE A 34 -24.44 6.21 -1.07
N THR A 35 -25.27 6.77 -1.95
CA THR A 35 -26.31 7.72 -1.54
C THR A 35 -27.71 7.14 -1.51
N ASP A 36 -27.93 6.04 -2.25
CA ASP A 36 -29.22 5.36 -2.32
C ASP A 36 -29.03 3.94 -2.88
N ILE A 37 -29.80 2.98 -2.35
CA ILE A 37 -29.73 1.57 -2.70
C ILE A 37 -31.13 1.13 -3.16
N GLN A 38 -31.22 0.56 -4.37
CA GLN A 38 -32.49 0.12 -4.95
C GLN A 38 -32.35 -1.28 -5.55
N GLU A 39 -33.47 -1.99 -5.66
CA GLU A 39 -33.52 -3.36 -6.19
C GLU A 39 -32.85 -3.52 -7.56
N HIS A 40 -32.89 -2.48 -8.41
CA HIS A 40 -32.36 -2.53 -9.77
C HIS A 40 -31.14 -1.63 -10.01
N ARG A 41 -30.67 -0.88 -9.01
CA ARG A 41 -29.53 0.03 -9.14
C ARG A 41 -28.99 0.52 -7.79
N VAL A 42 -27.73 0.91 -7.77
CA VAL A 42 -27.09 1.60 -6.64
C VAL A 42 -26.70 3.01 -7.10
N ILE A 43 -27.02 4.05 -6.32
CA ILE A 43 -26.67 5.43 -6.66
C ILE A 43 -25.42 5.84 -5.89
N VAL A 44 -24.34 6.08 -6.62
CA VAL A 44 -23.07 6.55 -6.05
C VAL A 44 -22.88 8.04 -6.32
N GLN A 45 -22.16 8.74 -5.45
CA GLN A 45 -21.77 10.13 -5.62
C GLN A 45 -20.25 10.24 -5.53
N PHE A 46 -19.64 10.94 -6.49
CA PHE A 46 -18.20 11.23 -6.48
C PHE A 46 -17.90 12.48 -5.66
N ASP A 47 -16.86 12.41 -4.82
CA ASP A 47 -16.41 13.56 -4.02
C ASP A 47 -15.95 14.73 -4.88
N GLU A 48 -15.25 14.42 -5.98
CA GLU A 48 -14.60 15.44 -6.82
C GLU A 48 -15.60 16.26 -7.64
N SER A 49 -16.74 15.67 -8.03
CA SER A 49 -17.69 16.30 -8.96
C SER A 49 -19.08 16.55 -8.37
N SER A 50 -19.37 16.07 -7.15
CA SER A 50 -20.74 16.02 -6.58
C SER A 50 -21.78 15.39 -7.53
N GLU A 51 -21.33 14.69 -8.57
CA GLU A 51 -22.18 14.07 -9.57
C GLU A 51 -22.72 12.76 -9.02
N LYS A 52 -24.05 12.59 -9.10
CA LYS A 52 -24.71 11.34 -8.73
C LYS A 52 -24.86 10.46 -9.96
N ARG A 53 -24.38 9.23 -9.84
CA ARG A 53 -24.36 8.27 -10.94
C ARG A 53 -25.08 6.98 -10.55
N PRO A 54 -26.09 6.55 -11.33
CA PRO A 54 -26.74 5.26 -11.11
C PRO A 54 -25.92 4.12 -11.72
N LEU A 55 -25.57 3.13 -10.90
CA LEU A 55 -24.96 1.87 -11.30
C LEU A 55 -26.05 0.80 -11.46
N GLN A 56 -26.19 0.25 -12.66
CA GLN A 56 -27.33 -0.60 -13.02
C GLN A 56 -27.08 -2.07 -12.66
N ARG A 57 -28.09 -2.76 -12.11
CA ARG A 57 -28.02 -4.19 -11.78
C ARG A 57 -27.53 -5.06 -12.94
N ASP A 58 -27.98 -4.80 -14.16
CA ASP A 58 -27.60 -5.59 -15.35
C ASP A 58 -26.09 -5.50 -15.68
N GLN A 59 -25.45 -4.39 -15.30
CA GLN A 59 -24.00 -4.23 -15.46
C GLN A 59 -23.23 -5.01 -14.39
N PHE A 60 -23.76 -5.07 -13.16
CA PHE A 60 -23.24 -5.99 -12.14
C PHE A 60 -23.39 -7.45 -12.56
N GLU A 61 -24.52 -7.82 -13.16
CA GLU A 61 -24.76 -9.18 -13.67
C GLU A 61 -23.74 -9.56 -14.76
N SER A 62 -23.47 -8.61 -15.66
CA SER A 62 -22.48 -8.79 -16.72
C SER A 62 -21.07 -8.99 -16.16
N LEU A 63 -20.67 -8.15 -15.19
CA LEU A 63 -19.36 -8.26 -14.53
C LEU A 63 -19.25 -9.56 -13.71
N TYR A 64 -20.31 -9.93 -12.98
CA TYR A 64 -20.40 -11.18 -12.22
C TYR A 64 -20.13 -12.40 -13.11
N HIS A 65 -20.77 -12.47 -14.27
CA HIS A 65 -20.55 -13.58 -15.21
C HIS A 65 -19.14 -13.59 -15.81
N GLN A 66 -18.55 -12.42 -16.04
CA GLN A 66 -17.17 -12.31 -16.52
C GLN A 66 -16.18 -12.82 -15.48
N ILE A 67 -16.38 -12.47 -14.20
CA ILE A 67 -15.55 -12.96 -13.09
C ILE A 67 -15.67 -14.48 -12.96
N GLN A 68 -16.88 -15.03 -13.01
CA GLN A 68 -17.07 -16.49 -12.91
C GLN A 68 -16.47 -17.28 -14.07
N THR A 69 -16.33 -16.67 -15.23
CA THR A 69 -15.75 -17.32 -16.41
C THR A 69 -14.22 -17.18 -16.42
N ALA A 70 -13.66 -16.25 -15.64
CA ALA A 70 -12.23 -16.02 -15.56
C ALA A 70 -11.57 -16.99 -14.58
N HIS A 71 -10.53 -17.70 -15.03
CA HIS A 71 -9.82 -18.66 -14.20
C HIS A 71 -8.92 -18.02 -13.14
N ASP A 72 -8.36 -16.84 -13.44
CA ASP A 72 -7.41 -16.11 -12.58
C ASP A 72 -7.96 -14.73 -12.15
N GLY A 73 -9.29 -14.58 -12.12
CA GLY A 73 -9.94 -13.28 -11.89
C GLY A 73 -10.10 -12.44 -13.16
N PHE A 74 -10.98 -11.44 -13.10
CA PHE A 74 -11.26 -10.54 -14.21
C PHE A 74 -10.33 -9.32 -14.18
N ASP A 75 -9.57 -9.15 -15.26
CA ASP A 75 -8.68 -8.00 -15.48
C ASP A 75 -9.44 -6.67 -15.58
N LEU A 76 -9.19 -5.79 -14.61
CA LEU A 76 -9.86 -4.50 -14.47
C LEU A 76 -9.50 -3.53 -15.61
N ASP A 77 -8.34 -3.66 -16.25
CA ASP A 77 -7.97 -2.81 -17.41
C ASP A 77 -8.87 -3.07 -18.63
N ARG A 78 -9.65 -4.17 -18.61
CA ARG A 78 -10.63 -4.50 -19.65
C ARG A 78 -11.98 -3.83 -19.43
N LEU A 79 -12.16 -3.13 -18.30
CA LEU A 79 -13.39 -2.39 -18.03
C LEU A 79 -13.58 -1.24 -19.02
N PRO A 80 -14.82 -0.97 -19.44
CA PRO A 80 -15.14 0.29 -20.08
C PRO A 80 -14.72 1.49 -19.21
N PRO A 81 -14.36 2.65 -19.80
CA PRO A 81 -13.90 3.83 -19.05
C PRO A 81 -14.85 4.27 -17.94
N ASP A 82 -16.16 4.08 -18.14
CA ASP A 82 -17.17 4.48 -17.18
C ASP A 82 -17.59 3.33 -16.24
N ALA A 83 -16.93 2.18 -16.24
CA ALA A 83 -17.33 1.00 -15.45
C ALA A 83 -16.51 0.82 -14.16
N ASP A 84 -15.56 1.71 -13.89
CA ASP A 84 -14.71 1.66 -12.70
C ASP A 84 -15.44 1.63 -11.33
N PRO A 85 -16.62 2.25 -11.15
CA PRO A 85 -17.36 2.14 -9.89
C PRO A 85 -17.96 0.76 -9.61
N TYR A 86 -18.11 -0.09 -10.62
CA TYR A 86 -18.78 -1.38 -10.45
C TYR A 86 -17.96 -2.36 -9.60
N PRO A 87 -16.65 -2.59 -9.87
CA PRO A 87 -15.82 -3.38 -8.98
C PRO A 87 -15.79 -2.85 -7.54
N ALA A 88 -15.70 -1.52 -7.36
CA ALA A 88 -15.62 -0.90 -6.03
C ALA A 88 -16.88 -1.14 -5.18
N VAL A 89 -18.05 -1.16 -5.81
CA VAL A 89 -19.30 -1.52 -5.11
C VAL A 89 -19.38 -3.04 -4.93
N LEU A 90 -18.94 -3.81 -5.93
CA LEU A 90 -18.96 -5.28 -5.85
C LEU A 90 -18.03 -5.84 -4.77
N SER A 91 -16.93 -5.15 -4.44
CA SER A 91 -16.01 -5.54 -3.37
C SER A 91 -16.59 -5.41 -1.96
N VAL A 92 -17.78 -4.83 -1.80
CA VAL A 92 -18.56 -4.88 -0.54
C VAL A 92 -19.18 -6.26 -0.34
N HIS A 93 -19.33 -7.06 -1.40
CA HIS A 93 -19.85 -8.40 -1.28
C HIS A 93 -18.76 -9.38 -0.75
N PRO A 94 -19.00 -10.18 0.31
CA PRO A 94 -17.95 -10.94 1.02
C PRO A 94 -17.16 -11.98 0.20
N ARG A 95 -17.71 -12.39 -0.95
CA ARG A 95 -17.09 -13.35 -1.88
C ARG A 95 -16.33 -12.68 -3.03
N PHE A 96 -16.29 -11.36 -3.11
CA PHE A 96 -15.57 -10.66 -4.16
C PHE A 96 -14.43 -9.87 -3.54
N GLU A 97 -13.23 -10.08 -4.08
CA GLU A 97 -12.03 -9.39 -3.67
C GLU A 97 -11.36 -8.76 -4.88
N ILE A 98 -10.92 -7.52 -4.70
CA ILE A 98 -10.08 -6.83 -5.67
C ILE A 98 -8.64 -7.08 -5.26
N ASP A 99 -7.90 -7.77 -6.12
CA ASP A 99 -6.45 -7.83 -6.03
C ASP A 99 -5.90 -6.63 -6.81
N GLU A 100 -5.61 -5.55 -6.10
CA GLU A 100 -5.03 -4.33 -6.68
C GLU A 100 -3.61 -4.56 -7.22
N ASP A 101 -2.87 -5.56 -6.71
CA ASP A 101 -1.52 -5.90 -7.17
C ASP A 101 -1.56 -6.59 -8.55
N ALA A 102 -2.49 -7.53 -8.72
CA ALA A 102 -2.73 -8.22 -9.99
C ALA A 102 -3.64 -7.44 -10.95
N GLY A 103 -4.31 -6.39 -10.48
CA GLY A 103 -5.27 -5.61 -11.26
C GLY A 103 -6.51 -6.42 -11.64
N VAL A 104 -6.89 -7.40 -10.81
CA VAL A 104 -8.02 -8.30 -11.10
C VAL A 104 -9.06 -8.27 -9.98
N ILE A 105 -10.30 -8.59 -10.31
CA ILE A 105 -11.35 -8.90 -9.35
C ILE A 105 -11.74 -10.39 -9.47
N ALA A 106 -11.74 -11.11 -8.35
CA ALA A 106 -11.99 -12.55 -8.31
C ALA A 106 -13.10 -12.92 -7.32
N GLU A 107 -13.78 -14.04 -7.58
CA GLU A 107 -14.70 -14.64 -6.60
C GLU A 107 -13.89 -15.58 -5.69
N THR A 108 -13.93 -15.38 -4.37
CA THR A 108 -13.27 -16.22 -3.37
C THR A 108 -14.22 -17.28 -2.80
N ASP A 109 -13.68 -18.45 -2.45
CA ASP A 109 -14.46 -19.61 -2.00
C ASP A 109 -14.91 -19.53 -0.51
N GLY A 110 -14.63 -18.43 0.20
CA GLY A 110 -15.04 -18.21 1.60
C GLY A 110 -15.25 -16.72 1.92
N PRO A 111 -15.92 -16.38 3.05
CA PRO A 111 -16.04 -15.00 3.51
C PRO A 111 -14.64 -14.44 3.78
N THR A 112 -14.23 -13.42 3.05
CA THR A 112 -12.85 -12.92 3.10
C THR A 112 -12.75 -11.80 4.13
N THR A 113 -11.72 -11.88 4.98
CA THR A 113 -11.38 -10.98 6.09
C THR A 113 -10.85 -9.59 5.65
N THR A 114 -11.08 -9.19 4.39
CA THR A 114 -10.51 -7.96 3.81
C THR A 114 -11.54 -6.82 3.73
N GLN A 115 -12.64 -6.89 4.47
CA GLN A 115 -13.64 -5.82 4.49
C GLN A 115 -13.71 -5.10 5.83
N LEU A 116 -13.51 -3.78 5.73
CA LEU A 116 -13.83 -2.73 6.71
C LEU A 116 -12.91 -2.64 7.94
N ALA A 117 -12.04 -1.63 7.88
CA ALA A 117 -11.48 -0.99 9.05
C ALA A 117 -12.62 -0.55 10.01
N ASP A 118 -12.45 -0.89 11.29
CA ASP A 118 -13.30 -0.55 12.44
C ASP A 118 -14.76 -1.00 12.38
N THR A 119 -14.98 -2.31 12.39
CA THR A 119 -16.01 -2.84 13.30
C THR A 119 -15.31 -3.37 14.54
N ALA A 120 -15.78 -2.94 15.71
CA ALA A 120 -15.34 -3.47 16.98
C ALA A 120 -15.38 -5.00 16.91
N HIS A 121 -14.20 -5.60 16.80
CA HIS A 121 -14.01 -7.02 16.92
C HIS A 121 -14.50 -7.36 18.32
N GLU A 122 -15.73 -7.88 18.45
CA GLU A 122 -16.00 -8.77 19.56
C GLU A 122 -14.93 -9.85 19.45
N PRO A 123 -14.06 -10.03 20.45
CA PRO A 123 -12.98 -10.98 20.34
C PRO A 123 -13.60 -12.35 20.17
N ASP A 124 -13.52 -12.89 18.96
CA ASP A 124 -13.68 -14.32 18.74
C ASP A 124 -12.67 -14.98 19.68
N THR A 125 -13.21 -15.57 20.74
CA THR A 125 -12.47 -15.90 21.96
C THR A 125 -11.87 -17.29 21.85
N ASP A 126 -11.36 -17.69 20.67
CA ASP A 126 -10.60 -18.92 20.45
C ASP A 126 -10.11 -19.10 18.99
N ASP A 127 -9.56 -18.06 18.35
CA ASP A 127 -8.61 -18.32 17.26
C ASP A 127 -7.22 -18.46 17.91
N ASP A 128 -6.72 -19.70 17.99
CA ASP A 128 -5.40 -20.03 18.54
C ASP A 128 -4.35 -19.22 17.76
N ARG A 129 -3.98 -18.05 18.31
CA ARG A 129 -2.96 -17.17 17.75
C ARG A 129 -1.70 -18.00 17.56
N THR A 130 -1.35 -18.24 16.29
CA THR A 130 -0.15 -19.01 15.96
C THR A 130 1.06 -18.10 16.10
N GLU A 131 1.96 -18.45 17.03
CA GLU A 131 3.22 -17.73 17.19
C GLU A 131 4.09 -17.94 15.94
N PRO A 132 4.66 -16.86 15.36
CA PRO A 132 5.53 -16.97 14.19
C PRO A 132 6.89 -17.54 14.60
N ASP A 133 7.18 -18.77 14.16
CA ASP A 133 8.46 -19.43 14.39
C ASP A 133 9.63 -18.65 13.73
N GLY A 134 10.64 -18.32 14.53
CA GLY A 134 11.89 -17.71 14.05
C GLY A 134 11.81 -16.21 13.73
N LEU A 135 10.78 -15.52 14.19
CA LEU A 135 10.65 -14.07 14.05
C LEU A 135 11.07 -13.36 15.35
N ASP A 136 12.32 -12.90 15.41
CA ASP A 136 12.91 -12.32 16.64
C ASP A 136 12.11 -11.12 17.20
N ILE A 137 11.58 -10.25 16.32
CA ILE A 137 10.72 -9.12 16.71
C ILE A 137 9.44 -9.54 17.44
N TYR A 138 8.95 -10.75 17.22
CA TYR A 138 7.77 -11.26 17.93
C TYR A 138 8.10 -11.53 19.40
N SER A 139 9.16 -12.29 19.67
CA SER A 139 9.59 -12.60 21.04
C SER A 139 10.03 -11.35 21.79
N ASP A 140 10.78 -10.46 21.14
CA ASP A 140 11.31 -9.25 21.76
C ASP A 140 10.20 -8.23 22.02
N GLY A 141 9.20 -8.17 21.14
CA GLY A 141 7.99 -7.39 21.34
C GLY A 141 7.18 -7.85 22.55
N LEU A 142 7.00 -9.17 22.73
CA LEU A 142 6.33 -9.72 23.91
C LEU A 142 7.10 -9.42 25.20
N LEU A 143 8.43 -9.53 25.17
CA LEU A 143 9.29 -9.21 26.32
C LEU A 143 9.25 -7.72 26.67
N LEU A 144 9.17 -6.84 25.67
CA LEU A 144 8.99 -5.41 25.88
C LEU A 144 7.62 -5.11 26.50
N ILE A 145 6.52 -5.68 25.97
CA ILE A 145 5.18 -5.51 26.54
C ILE A 145 5.18 -5.95 28.01
N ASP A 146 5.74 -7.13 28.29
CA ASP A 146 5.90 -7.69 29.62
C ASP A 146 6.65 -6.74 30.59
N ALA A 147 7.70 -6.08 30.10
CA ALA A 147 8.47 -5.10 30.87
C ALA A 147 7.71 -3.78 31.09
N LEU A 148 6.98 -3.30 30.08
CA LEU A 148 6.15 -2.08 30.17
C LEU A 148 4.98 -2.27 31.14
N GLU A 149 4.41 -3.47 31.23
CA GLU A 149 3.32 -3.78 32.17
C GLU A 149 3.79 -3.85 33.64
N ARG A 150 5.06 -4.17 33.88
CA ARG A 150 5.63 -4.31 35.23
C ARG A 150 6.12 -3.00 35.84
N HIS A 151 6.37 -1.99 35.03
CA HIS A 151 7.01 -0.75 35.46
C HIS A 151 6.14 0.46 35.11
N ASP A 152 6.03 1.42 36.03
CA ASP A 152 5.37 2.70 35.71
C ASP A 152 6.30 3.54 34.84
N VAL A 153 6.21 3.33 33.53
CA VAL A 153 7.02 4.02 32.52
C VAL A 153 6.54 5.43 32.23
N THR A 154 5.47 5.90 32.90
CA THR A 154 4.96 7.26 32.73
C THR A 154 5.79 8.30 33.49
N ASP A 155 6.61 7.88 34.46
CA ASP A 155 7.56 8.72 35.21
C ASP A 155 8.97 8.11 35.22
N LEU A 156 9.67 8.19 34.06
CA LEU A 156 11.01 7.62 33.88
C LEU A 156 12.06 8.08 34.93
N PRO A 157 12.09 9.35 35.38
CA PRO A 157 13.02 9.79 36.43
C PRO A 157 12.92 9.05 37.76
N GLU A 158 11.75 8.50 38.10
CA GLU A 158 11.54 7.76 39.36
C GLU A 158 11.97 6.29 39.27
N LEU A 159 12.25 5.78 38.06
CA LEU A 159 12.68 4.41 37.86
C LEU A 159 14.13 4.18 38.28
N GLU A 160 14.39 2.99 38.81
CA GLU A 160 15.76 2.56 39.10
C GLU A 160 16.60 2.48 37.81
N THR A 161 17.88 2.83 37.92
CA THR A 161 18.81 2.79 36.77
C THR A 161 18.86 1.40 36.12
N ALA A 162 18.76 0.33 36.90
CA ALA A 162 18.71 -1.03 36.36
C ALA A 162 17.48 -1.24 35.46
N THR A 163 16.31 -0.74 35.87
CA THR A 163 15.08 -0.76 35.08
C THR A 163 15.23 0.04 33.79
N LEU A 164 15.81 1.24 33.88
CA LEU A 164 16.07 2.08 32.70
C LEU A 164 17.02 1.41 31.69
N VAL A 165 18.06 0.72 32.17
CA VAL A 165 18.98 -0.05 31.31
C VAL A 165 18.26 -1.21 30.63
N ASN A 166 17.40 -1.93 31.36
CA ASN A 166 16.62 -3.03 30.79
C ASN A 166 15.66 -2.51 29.71
N LEU A 167 14.89 -1.46 30.00
CA LEU A 167 13.98 -0.84 29.04
C LEU A 167 14.73 -0.34 27.80
N TYR A 168 15.87 0.33 27.99
CA TYR A 168 16.70 0.79 26.87
C TYR A 168 17.17 -0.35 25.98
N THR A 169 17.61 -1.46 26.57
CA THR A 169 18.10 -2.63 25.84
C THR A 169 16.97 -3.26 25.03
N LEU A 170 15.83 -3.56 25.66
CA LEU A 170 14.66 -4.13 25.00
C LEU A 170 14.12 -3.24 23.88
N LEU A 171 14.04 -1.92 24.09
CA LEU A 171 13.65 -0.98 23.04
C LEU A 171 14.62 -0.96 21.87
N SER A 172 15.92 -1.12 22.14
CA SER A 172 16.95 -1.16 21.09
C SER A 172 16.87 -2.46 20.28
N ASP A 173 16.62 -3.59 20.93
CA ASP A 173 16.47 -4.88 20.29
C ASP A 173 15.20 -4.90 19.41
N VAL A 174 14.05 -4.50 19.97
CA VAL A 174 12.79 -4.33 19.22
C VAL A 174 12.96 -3.36 18.05
N GLN A 175 13.64 -2.22 18.23
CA GLN A 175 13.88 -1.28 17.13
C GLN A 175 14.70 -1.93 16.01
N ARG A 176 15.75 -2.66 16.36
CA ARG A 176 16.64 -3.32 15.41
C ARG A 176 15.90 -4.40 14.64
N ASP A 177 15.22 -5.29 15.34
CA ASP A 177 14.55 -6.44 14.72
C ASP A 177 13.33 -6.01 13.91
N ALA A 178 12.59 -5.00 14.38
CA ALA A 178 11.55 -4.36 13.58
C ALA A 178 12.13 -3.74 12.30
N ASN A 179 13.31 -3.11 12.37
CA ASN A 179 13.94 -2.52 11.20
C ASN A 179 14.49 -3.58 10.23
N ASP A 180 15.02 -4.69 10.72
CA ASP A 180 15.50 -5.81 9.91
C ASP A 180 14.31 -6.49 9.21
N PHE A 181 13.25 -6.84 9.93
CA PHE A 181 12.03 -7.38 9.33
C PHE A 181 11.34 -6.40 8.37
N ARG A 182 11.31 -5.10 8.69
CA ARG A 182 10.80 -4.05 7.78
C ARG A 182 11.59 -3.99 6.48
N GLN A 183 12.90 -4.24 6.50
CA GLN A 183 13.72 -4.30 5.28
C GLN A 183 13.36 -5.53 4.43
N GLU A 184 13.17 -6.70 5.04
CA GLU A 184 12.72 -7.90 4.33
C GLU A 184 11.36 -7.69 3.66
N VAL A 185 10.39 -7.10 4.39
CA VAL A 185 9.10 -6.69 3.84
C VAL A 185 9.29 -5.68 2.70
N ALA A 186 10.17 -4.69 2.86
CA ALA A 186 10.44 -3.69 1.83
C ALA A 186 11.06 -4.30 0.57
N ASP A 187 11.93 -5.29 0.68
CA ASP A 187 12.52 -6.00 -0.45
C ASP A 187 11.46 -6.78 -1.24
N VAL A 188 10.54 -7.45 -0.54
CA VAL A 188 9.38 -8.09 -1.16
C VAL A 188 8.48 -7.05 -1.83
N LEU A 189 8.16 -5.94 -1.17
CA LEU A 189 7.36 -4.85 -1.75
C LEU A 189 8.04 -4.24 -2.98
N LEU A 190 9.36 -4.04 -2.97
CA LEU A 190 10.12 -3.54 -4.13
C LEU A 190 10.02 -4.48 -5.33
N SER A 191 9.92 -5.79 -5.10
CA SER A 191 9.71 -6.77 -6.17
C SER A 191 8.30 -6.73 -6.76
N ARG A 192 7.30 -6.35 -5.96
CA ARG A 192 5.88 -6.29 -6.35
C ARG A 192 5.48 -4.93 -6.96
N LEU A 193 6.05 -3.83 -6.45
CA LEU A 193 5.74 -2.48 -6.91
C LEU A 193 6.48 -2.20 -8.23
N HIS A 194 5.77 -2.22 -9.36
CA HIS A 194 6.33 -2.00 -10.70
C HIS A 194 6.17 -0.56 -11.22
N HIS A 195 5.35 0.27 -10.56
CA HIS A 195 5.02 1.63 -10.99
C HIS A 195 5.30 2.63 -9.86
N ASP A 196 5.56 3.90 -10.22
CA ASP A 196 5.75 4.99 -9.23
C ASP A 196 4.40 5.47 -8.64
N ARG A 197 3.43 4.57 -8.37
CA ARG A 197 2.15 4.91 -7.72
C ARG A 197 2.13 4.35 -6.29
N PRO A 198 1.55 5.07 -5.31
CA PRO A 198 1.42 4.57 -3.94
C PRO A 198 0.42 3.42 -3.87
N VAL A 199 0.75 2.36 -3.12
CA VAL A 199 -0.14 1.25 -2.78
C VAL A 199 -0.56 1.39 -1.31
N ALA A 200 -1.86 1.30 -1.04
CA ALA A 200 -2.43 1.46 0.29
C ALA A 200 -2.58 0.12 1.00
N GLY A 201 -2.37 0.13 2.31
CA GLY A 201 -2.72 -0.95 3.22
C GLY A 201 -3.45 -0.38 4.44
N GLN A 202 -3.88 -1.27 5.34
CA GLN A 202 -4.67 -0.90 6.52
C GLN A 202 -4.03 0.19 7.39
N TYR A 203 -2.70 0.22 7.45
CA TYR A 203 -1.95 1.10 8.37
C TYR A 203 -1.17 2.22 7.66
N GLY A 204 -1.32 2.39 6.34
CA GLY A 204 -0.60 3.43 5.59
C GLY A 204 -0.45 3.12 4.10
N SER A 205 0.37 3.89 3.39
CA SER A 205 0.68 3.63 1.98
C SER A 205 2.18 3.64 1.71
N VAL A 206 2.62 2.85 0.74
CA VAL A 206 4.02 2.75 0.30
C VAL A 206 4.08 3.04 -1.20
N GLN A 207 5.01 3.89 -1.60
CA GLN A 207 5.26 4.22 -3.00
C GLN A 207 6.70 3.89 -3.35
N ARG A 208 6.90 3.20 -4.46
CA ARG A 208 8.24 3.03 -5.02
C ARG A 208 8.71 4.39 -5.55
N THR A 209 9.86 4.84 -5.07
CA THR A 209 10.53 6.04 -5.58
C THR A 209 11.85 5.63 -6.21
N SER A 210 12.10 6.09 -7.43
CA SER A 210 13.40 5.89 -8.07
C SER A 210 14.32 7.05 -7.73
N ARG A 211 15.46 6.75 -7.07
CA ARG A 211 16.51 7.73 -6.83
C ARG A 211 17.70 7.43 -7.73
N ARG A 212 17.95 8.28 -8.73
CA ARG A 212 19.15 8.19 -9.55
C ARG A 212 20.32 8.83 -8.81
N ASN A 213 21.15 8.02 -8.17
CA ASN A 213 22.35 8.53 -7.53
C ASN A 213 23.44 8.74 -8.60
N ARG A 214 23.82 9.99 -8.82
CA ARG A 214 24.91 10.34 -9.74
C ARG A 214 26.19 10.36 -8.92
N SER A 215 27.24 9.69 -9.38
CA SER A 215 28.57 9.87 -8.84
C SER A 215 29.50 10.21 -9.99
N LEU A 216 30.47 11.09 -9.72
CA LEU A 216 31.56 11.27 -10.67
C LEU A 216 32.30 9.93 -10.83
N LYS A 217 32.75 9.67 -12.06
CA LYS A 217 33.74 8.63 -12.32
C LYS A 217 35.07 9.07 -11.68
N ASP A 218 36.03 8.16 -11.56
CA ASP A 218 37.34 8.48 -10.99
C ASP A 218 37.97 9.73 -11.62
N ASP A 219 38.66 10.54 -10.82
CA ASP A 219 39.21 11.83 -11.24
C ASP A 219 40.05 11.73 -12.50
N GLU A 220 40.88 10.68 -12.64
CA GLU A 220 41.71 10.45 -13.83
C GLU A 220 40.85 10.26 -15.09
N LYS A 221 39.71 9.58 -14.95
CA LYS A 221 38.78 9.36 -16.05
C LYS A 221 38.05 10.65 -16.42
N VAL A 222 37.70 11.47 -15.43
CA VAL A 222 37.10 12.79 -15.66
C VAL A 222 38.10 13.73 -16.35
N LEU A 223 39.34 13.78 -15.86
CA LEU A 223 40.43 14.57 -16.45
C LEU A 223 40.73 14.13 -17.88
N SER A 224 40.76 12.83 -18.16
CA SER A 224 40.97 12.31 -19.52
C SER A 224 39.86 12.71 -20.50
N MET A 225 38.60 12.81 -20.03
CA MET A 225 37.50 13.32 -20.85
C MET A 225 37.61 14.82 -21.09
N LEU A 226 37.99 15.60 -20.06
CA LEU A 226 38.20 17.04 -20.20
C LEU A 226 39.33 17.34 -21.21
N GLU A 227 40.42 16.56 -21.18
CA GLU A 227 41.51 16.68 -22.14
C GLU A 227 41.08 16.30 -23.56
N ALA A 228 40.25 15.26 -23.72
CA ALA A 228 39.67 14.87 -25.01
C ALA A 228 38.76 15.98 -25.61
N GLU A 229 38.10 16.76 -24.76
CA GLU A 229 37.29 17.92 -25.13
C GLU A 229 38.11 19.24 -25.24
N GLY A 230 39.44 19.16 -25.15
CA GLY A 230 40.35 20.29 -25.38
C GLY A 230 40.65 21.15 -24.14
N ILE A 231 40.31 20.69 -22.95
CA ILE A 231 40.68 21.32 -21.67
C ILE A 231 41.97 20.68 -21.16
N ASP A 232 43.06 21.42 -21.25
CA ASP A 232 44.37 20.96 -20.80
C ASP A 232 44.37 20.57 -19.31
N ARG A 233 44.89 19.38 -19.02
CA ARG A 233 44.97 18.82 -17.66
C ARG A 233 45.67 19.74 -16.68
N GLU A 234 46.64 20.54 -17.13
CA GLU A 234 47.41 21.46 -16.29
C GLU A 234 46.57 22.67 -15.82
N ARG A 235 45.41 22.91 -16.45
CA ARG A 235 44.48 23.98 -16.08
C ARG A 235 43.43 23.54 -15.06
N VAL A 236 43.33 22.26 -14.74
CA VAL A 236 42.35 21.69 -13.81
C VAL A 236 43.05 21.31 -12.51
N MET A 237 42.86 22.09 -11.45
CA MET A 237 43.53 21.86 -10.16
C MET A 237 42.87 20.78 -9.30
N SER A 238 41.57 20.57 -9.46
CA SER A 238 40.81 19.53 -8.76
C SER A 238 39.52 19.24 -9.51
N VAL A 239 39.05 17.99 -9.43
CA VAL A 239 37.72 17.61 -9.89
C VAL A 239 36.76 17.76 -8.72
N ASP A 240 35.98 18.84 -8.73
CA ASP A 240 34.97 19.11 -7.70
C ASP A 240 33.58 18.77 -8.24
N ARG A 241 32.89 17.87 -7.56
CA ARG A 241 31.54 17.42 -7.92
C ARG A 241 30.56 18.59 -8.07
N GLN A 242 30.53 19.49 -7.11
CA GLN A 242 29.58 20.60 -7.11
C GLN A 242 29.82 21.50 -8.32
N LYS A 243 31.08 21.75 -8.67
CA LYS A 243 31.43 22.57 -9.83
C LYS A 243 31.13 21.89 -11.17
N VAL A 244 31.24 20.56 -11.24
CA VAL A 244 30.85 19.81 -12.44
C VAL A 244 29.34 19.83 -12.61
N ASP A 245 28.57 19.66 -11.52
CA ASP A 245 27.10 19.74 -11.54
C ASP A 245 26.64 21.15 -11.98
N GLU A 246 27.23 22.22 -11.43
CA GLU A 246 26.95 23.62 -11.83
C GLU A 246 27.30 23.88 -13.31
N ALA A 247 28.37 23.28 -13.85
CA ALA A 247 28.76 23.43 -15.25
C ALA A 247 27.81 22.68 -16.20
N LEU A 248 27.30 21.52 -15.80
CA LEU A 248 26.33 20.74 -16.57
C LEU A 248 24.96 21.43 -16.65
N GLU A 249 24.54 22.17 -15.63
CA GLU A 249 23.29 22.96 -15.67
C GLU A 249 23.31 24.07 -16.72
N VAL A 250 24.48 24.59 -17.09
CA VAL A 250 24.65 25.72 -18.00
C VAL A 250 25.07 25.27 -19.41
N THR A 251 25.32 23.98 -19.63
CA THR A 251 25.82 23.44 -20.91
C THR A 251 24.86 22.43 -21.53
N THR A 252 24.86 22.32 -22.87
CA THR A 252 24.05 21.33 -23.63
C THR A 252 24.82 20.03 -23.86
N LEU A 253 25.74 19.68 -22.97
CA LEU A 253 26.53 18.45 -23.08
C LEU A 253 25.63 17.27 -22.74
N THR A 254 25.60 16.28 -23.64
CA THR A 254 24.81 15.06 -23.41
C THR A 254 25.63 14.09 -22.58
N GLU A 255 25.03 13.64 -21.48
CA GLU A 255 25.66 12.80 -20.48
C GLU A 255 25.95 11.38 -21.03
N SER A 256 27.12 10.81 -20.72
CA SER A 256 27.53 9.43 -21.10
C SER A 256 28.01 8.57 -19.93
#